data_AF-A0A536P1V0-F1
#
_entry.id   AF-A0A536P1V0-F1
#
_cell.length_a   1.000
_cell.length_b   1.000
_cell.length_c   1.000
_cell.angle_alpha   90.00
_cell.angle_beta   90.00
_cell.angle_gamma   90.00
#
_symmetry.space_group_name_H-M   'P 1'
#
loop_
_entity.id
_entity.type
_entity.pdbx_description
1 polymer ?
#
loop_
_entity_poly.entity_id
_entity_poly.type
_entity_poly.pdbx_seq_one_letter_code
_entity_poly.pdbx_strand_id
1 'polypeptide(L)'
;GELHGVRANVRDCSDVFPTLAAIATQASDPTELTGIGHTRKQESDRVRTVAAAINALGGRAMPFADAIRVEPAPLHGGVVDAAGDHRIAMAFSVLGLQVPGVAIKGASAVTKTFPDFYAMLAELSR
;
A
#
# COMPACT_ATOMS: atom_id res chain seq x y z
N GLY A 1 -12.06 -3.22 16.25
CA GLY A 1 -11.83 -1.88 16.84
C GLY A 1 -11.65 -0.90 15.72
N GLU A 2 -11.81 0.39 16.00
CA GLU A 2 -11.57 1.45 15.02
C GLU A 2 -10.07 1.66 14.80
N LEU A 3 -9.67 1.98 13.56
CA LEU A 3 -8.29 2.31 13.22
C LEU A 3 -8.14 3.84 13.23
N HIS A 4 -7.18 4.34 14.00
CA HIS A 4 -6.88 5.78 14.05
C HIS A 4 -5.60 6.09 13.26
N GLY A 5 -5.59 7.27 12.64
CA GLY A 5 -4.43 7.76 11.91
C GLY A 5 -3.26 8.07 12.83
N VAL A 6 -2.04 7.94 12.30
CA VAL A 6 -0.81 8.20 13.05
C VAL A 6 0.15 9.11 12.29
N ARG A 7 0.99 9.84 13.02
CA ARG A 7 2.19 10.47 12.46
C ARG A 7 3.41 9.70 12.95
N ALA A 8 4.07 8.98 12.05
CA ALA A 8 5.15 8.07 12.41
C ALA A 8 6.36 8.22 11.47
N ASN A 9 7.54 8.28 12.06
CA ASN A 9 8.78 8.05 11.32
C ASN A 9 9.01 6.54 11.23
N VAL A 10 9.08 6.01 10.02
CA VAL A 10 9.22 4.57 9.76
C VAL A 10 10.56 4.25 9.09
N ARG A 11 11.58 5.08 9.27
CA ARG A 11 12.91 4.90 8.64
C ARG A 11 13.49 3.51 8.91
N ASP A 12 13.43 3.06 10.16
CA ASP A 12 14.06 1.81 10.61
C ASP A 12 13.25 0.56 10.21
N CYS A 13 12.03 0.75 9.72
CA CYS A 13 11.15 -0.30 9.22
C CYS A 13 10.52 0.06 7.87
N SER A 14 11.25 0.81 7.04
CA SER A 14 10.67 1.45 5.85
C SER A 14 10.01 0.48 4.87
N ASP A 15 10.41 -0.78 4.89
CA ASP A 15 9.84 -1.82 4.04
C ASP A 15 8.36 -2.13 4.34
N VAL A 16 7.87 -1.80 5.55
CA VAL A 16 6.46 -1.99 5.91
C VAL A 16 5.55 -0.83 5.46
N PHE A 17 6.13 0.30 5.01
CA PHE A 17 5.35 1.49 4.70
C PHE A 17 4.25 1.27 3.63
N PRO A 18 4.45 0.46 2.55
CA PRO A 18 3.39 0.23 1.58
C PRO A 18 2.14 -0.37 2.24
N THR A 19 2.33 -1.35 3.14
CA THR A 19 1.26 -1.97 3.90
C THR A 19 0.61 -0.98 4.87
N LEU A 20 1.41 -0.20 5.60
CA LEU A 20 0.87 0.83 6.51
C LEU A 20 0.05 1.89 5.77
N ALA A 21 0.51 2.33 4.59
CA ALA A 21 -0.20 3.30 3.77
C ALA A 21 -1.52 2.74 3.21
N ALA A 22 -1.55 1.45 2.82
CA ALA A 22 -2.77 0.77 2.40
C ALA A 22 -3.77 0.66 3.57
N ILE A 23 -3.32 0.26 4.77
CA ILE A 23 -4.15 0.21 5.99
C ILE A 23 -4.67 1.60 6.37
N ALA A 24 -3.85 2.64 6.24
CA ALA A 24 -4.22 4.02 6.56
C ALA A 24 -5.43 4.54 5.76
N THR A 25 -5.72 3.95 4.59
CA THR A 25 -6.95 4.28 3.84
C THR A 25 -8.23 3.87 4.57
N GLN A 26 -8.12 2.94 5.52
CA GLN A 26 -9.22 2.40 6.32
C GLN A 26 -9.30 3.00 7.73
N ALA A 27 -8.44 3.99 8.04
CA ALA A 27 -8.46 4.70 9.32
C ALA A 27 -9.54 5.80 9.34
N SER A 28 -9.92 6.29 10.53
CA SER A 28 -10.82 7.43 10.66
C SER A 28 -10.11 8.78 10.56
N ASP A 29 -8.81 8.83 10.87
CA ASP A 29 -7.99 10.04 10.82
C ASP A 29 -6.85 9.94 9.79
N PRO A 30 -6.34 11.08 9.27
CA PRO A 30 -5.18 11.10 8.40
C PRO A 30 -3.93 10.46 9.02
N THR A 31 -3.17 9.75 8.18
CA THR A 31 -1.86 9.18 8.54
C THR A 31 -0.75 9.86 7.76
N GLU A 32 0.38 10.13 8.41
CA GLU A 32 1.60 10.63 7.80
C GLU A 32 2.78 9.72 8.17
N LEU A 33 3.38 9.11 7.15
CA LEU A 33 4.55 8.24 7.29
C LEU A 33 5.77 8.97 6.74
N THR A 34 6.79 9.18 7.57
CA THR A 34 8.01 9.92 7.23
C THR A 34 9.25 9.02 7.29
N GLY A 35 10.41 9.53 6.84
CA GLY A 35 11.66 8.77 6.85
C GLY A 35 11.79 7.73 5.73
N ILE A 36 10.97 7.84 4.68
CA ILE A 36 10.88 6.88 3.56
C ILE A 36 11.54 7.38 2.27
N GLY A 37 12.29 8.48 2.30
CA GLY A 37 12.89 9.07 1.11
C GLY A 37 13.85 8.15 0.35
N HIS A 38 14.59 7.27 1.04
CA HIS A 38 15.49 6.30 0.40
C HIS A 38 14.73 5.21 -0.37
N THR A 39 13.47 4.94 0.01
CA THR A 39 12.64 3.91 -0.66
C THR A 39 12.29 4.27 -2.10
N ARG A 40 12.46 5.55 -2.48
CA ARG A 40 12.24 6.05 -3.84
C ARG A 40 13.22 5.49 -4.88
N LYS A 41 14.33 4.89 -4.44
CA LYS A 41 15.41 4.34 -5.29
C LYS A 41 15.52 2.81 -5.19
N GLN A 42 14.51 2.14 -4.64
CA GLN A 42 14.51 0.69 -4.49
C GLN A 42 13.91 0.03 -5.74
N GLU A 43 13.09 -1.02 -5.61
CA GLU A 43 12.48 -1.68 -6.77
C GLU A 43 11.65 -0.75 -7.65
N SER A 44 11.09 0.31 -7.07
CA SER A 44 10.41 1.41 -7.76
C SER A 44 10.58 2.71 -6.97
N ASP A 45 10.07 3.83 -7.48
CA ASP A 45 9.79 4.98 -6.62
C ASP A 45 8.59 4.65 -5.73
N ARG A 46 8.83 3.89 -4.66
CA ARG A 46 7.75 3.35 -3.82
C ARG A 46 6.80 4.42 -3.33
N VAL A 47 7.31 5.60 -2.95
CA VAL A 47 6.48 6.67 -2.41
C VAL A 47 5.50 7.18 -3.48
N ARG A 48 5.96 7.35 -4.73
CA ARG A 48 5.06 7.70 -5.85
C ARG A 48 4.13 6.54 -6.21
N THR A 49 4.65 5.32 -6.31
CA THR A 49 3.86 4.14 -6.71
C THR A 49 2.73 3.86 -5.73
N VAL A 50 2.99 3.90 -4.42
CA VAL A 50 1.96 3.70 -3.38
C VAL A 50 0.91 4.81 -3.43
N ALA A 51 1.32 6.07 -3.56
CA ALA A 51 0.36 7.17 -3.66
C ALA A 51 -0.53 7.04 -4.92
N ALA A 52 0.08 6.71 -6.06
CA ALA A 52 -0.66 6.47 -7.31
C ALA A 52 -1.64 5.30 -7.18
N ALA A 53 -1.22 4.21 -6.53
CA ALA A 53 -2.06 3.04 -6.30
C ALA A 53 -3.27 3.36 -5.40
N ILE A 54 -3.10 4.10 -4.31
CA ILE A 54 -4.22 4.57 -3.47
C ILE A 54 -5.17 5.45 -4.28
N ASN A 55 -4.64 6.41 -5.04
CA ASN A 55 -5.43 7.35 -5.82
C ASN A 55 -6.17 6.68 -6.98
N ALA A 56 -5.62 5.60 -7.57
CA ALA A 56 -6.27 4.81 -8.60
C ALA A 56 -7.53 4.08 -8.10
N LEU A 57 -7.63 3.86 -6.79
CA LEU A 57 -8.78 3.27 -6.12
C LEU A 57 -9.74 4.34 -5.54
N GLY A 58 -9.57 5.61 -5.93
CA GLY A 58 -10.39 6.73 -5.45
C GLY A 58 -9.94 7.31 -4.10
N GLY A 59 -8.87 6.79 -3.51
CA GLY A 59 -8.31 7.29 -2.27
C GLY A 59 -7.60 8.63 -2.42
N ARG A 60 -7.11 9.17 -1.29
CA ARG A 60 -6.35 10.42 -1.26
C ARG A 60 -5.00 10.24 -0.59
N ALA A 61 -3.96 10.10 -1.39
CA ALA A 61 -2.58 10.01 -0.95
C ALA A 61 -1.70 11.06 -1.63
N MET A 62 -0.94 11.78 -0.81
CA MET A 62 -0.02 12.84 -1.22
C MET A 62 1.42 12.42 -0.94
N PRO A 63 2.25 12.20 -1.98
CA PRO A 63 3.65 11.87 -1.82
C PRO A 63 4.52 13.13 -1.63
N PHE A 64 5.44 13.09 -0.67
CA PHE A 64 6.46 14.12 -0.41
C PHE A 64 7.86 13.52 -0.52
N ALA A 65 8.90 14.35 -0.56
CA ALA A 65 10.28 13.90 -0.79
C ALA A 65 10.70 12.73 0.13
N ASP A 66 10.38 12.77 1.42
CA ASP A 66 10.69 11.71 2.38
C ASP A 66 9.48 11.12 3.11
N ALA A 67 8.27 11.42 2.65
CA ALA A 67 7.04 11.11 3.37
C ALA A 67 5.86 10.82 2.43
N ILE A 68 4.79 10.28 2.98
CA ILE A 68 3.47 10.18 2.35
C ILE A 68 2.39 10.53 3.38
N ARG A 69 1.41 11.33 2.98
CA ARG A 69 0.21 11.61 3.76
C ARG A 69 -0.99 10.93 3.10
N VAL A 70 -1.70 10.10 3.85
CA VAL A 70 -2.92 9.41 3.43
C VAL A 70 -4.08 10.01 4.20
N GLU A 71 -5.07 10.51 3.49
CA GLU A 71 -6.34 10.98 4.04
C GLU A 71 -7.43 9.93 3.73
N PRO A 72 -8.16 9.45 4.75
CA PRO A 72 -9.25 8.52 4.54
C PRO A 72 -10.29 9.06 3.56
N ALA A 73 -10.65 8.25 2.58
CA ALA A 73 -11.65 8.55 1.57
C ALA A 73 -12.30 7.24 1.10
N PRO A 74 -13.57 7.26 0.66
CA PRO A 74 -14.21 6.08 0.10
C PRO A 74 -13.40 5.51 -1.08
N LEU A 75 -13.15 4.22 -1.06
CA LEU A 75 -12.45 3.52 -2.13
C LEU A 75 -13.42 2.79 -3.05
N HIS A 76 -12.96 2.52 -4.27
CA HIS A 76 -13.63 1.66 -5.24
C HIS A 76 -12.65 0.65 -5.84
N GLY A 77 -13.19 -0.40 -6.47
CA GLY A 77 -12.40 -1.37 -7.22
C GLY A 77 -11.67 -0.72 -8.41
N GLY A 78 -10.58 -1.34 -8.86
CA GLY A 78 -9.72 -0.79 -9.91
C GLY A 78 -8.43 -1.56 -10.06
N VAL A 79 -7.59 -1.14 -11.00
CA VAL A 79 -6.29 -1.78 -11.25
C VAL A 79 -5.20 -0.98 -10.55
N VAL A 80 -4.44 -1.64 -9.67
CA VAL A 80 -3.21 -1.13 -9.08
C VAL A 80 -2.01 -1.66 -9.86
N ASP A 81 -1.15 -0.78 -10.34
CA ASP A 81 0.14 -1.16 -10.91
C ASP A 81 1.19 -1.25 -9.80
N ALA A 82 1.66 -2.47 -9.51
CA ALA A 82 2.69 -2.71 -8.50
C ALA A 82 4.09 -2.26 -8.96
N ALA A 83 4.27 -1.88 -10.24
CA ALA A 83 5.54 -1.47 -10.82
C ALA A 83 6.68 -2.48 -10.57
N GLY A 84 6.36 -3.77 -10.54
CA GLY A 84 7.32 -4.85 -10.26
C GLY A 84 7.75 -4.97 -8.79
N ASP A 85 7.15 -4.20 -7.87
CA ASP A 85 7.48 -4.24 -6.45
C ASP A 85 6.59 -5.23 -5.68
N HIS A 86 7.22 -6.29 -5.16
CA HIS A 86 6.57 -7.33 -4.38
C HIS A 86 5.82 -6.79 -3.14
N ARG A 87 6.33 -5.75 -2.49
CA ARG A 87 5.72 -5.20 -1.26
C ARG A 87 4.46 -4.41 -1.58
N ILE A 88 4.45 -3.71 -2.71
CA ILE A 88 3.26 -3.01 -3.20
C ILE A 88 2.23 -4.02 -3.67
N ALA A 89 2.64 -5.05 -4.42
CA ALA A 89 1.73 -6.13 -4.84
C ALA A 89 1.04 -6.80 -3.63
N MET A 90 1.80 -7.16 -2.59
CA MET A 90 1.24 -7.75 -1.37
C MET A 90 0.32 -6.77 -0.63
N ALA A 91 0.75 -5.53 -0.41
CA ALA A 91 -0.01 -4.53 0.33
C ALA A 91 -1.40 -4.28 -0.27
N PHE A 92 -1.48 -4.08 -1.59
CA PHE A 92 -2.77 -3.80 -2.24
C PHE A 92 -3.60 -5.07 -2.48
N SER A 93 -2.99 -6.25 -2.51
CA SER A 93 -3.76 -7.51 -2.49
C SER A 93 -4.49 -7.70 -1.16
N VAL A 94 -3.84 -7.37 -0.03
CA VAL A 94 -4.47 -7.39 1.29
C VAL A 94 -5.60 -6.35 1.37
N LEU A 95 -5.39 -5.13 0.85
CA LEU A 95 -6.46 -4.13 0.78
C LEU A 95 -7.66 -4.60 -0.04
N GLY A 96 -7.43 -5.40 -1.09
CA GLY A 96 -8.48 -6.00 -1.92
C GLY A 96 -9.41 -6.95 -1.16
N LEU A 97 -9.03 -7.44 0.02
CA LEU A 97 -9.93 -8.20 0.91
C LEU A 97 -11.05 -7.33 1.51
N GLN A 98 -10.85 -6.01 1.58
CA GLN A 98 -11.83 -5.04 2.09
C GLN A 98 -12.47 -4.20 0.98
N VAL A 99 -11.78 -4.00 -0.14
CA VAL A 99 -12.26 -3.23 -1.29
C VAL A 99 -12.52 -4.16 -2.47
N PRO A 100 -13.79 -4.51 -2.75
CA PRO A 100 -14.13 -5.39 -3.85
C PRO A 100 -13.65 -4.86 -5.21
N GLY A 101 -13.15 -5.75 -6.06
CA GLY A 101 -12.76 -5.43 -7.43
C GLY A 101 -11.37 -4.80 -7.60
N VAL A 102 -10.51 -4.85 -6.58
CA VAL A 102 -9.09 -4.48 -6.72
C VAL A 102 -8.35 -5.60 -7.48
N ALA A 103 -7.68 -5.24 -8.57
CA ALA A 103 -6.82 -6.13 -9.35
C ALA A 103 -5.38 -5.60 -9.38
N ILE A 104 -4.39 -6.50 -9.27
CA ILE A 104 -2.97 -6.13 -9.21
C ILE A 104 -2.27 -6.42 -10.54
N LYS A 105 -1.89 -5.37 -11.26
CA LYS A 105 -0.95 -5.47 -12.38
C LYS A 105 0.46 -5.67 -11.81
N GLY A 106 1.16 -6.69 -12.32
CA GLY A 106 2.46 -7.10 -11.78
C GLY A 106 2.37 -8.01 -10.55
N ALA A 107 1.23 -8.68 -10.35
CA ALA A 107 0.98 -9.59 -9.22
C ALA A 107 2.10 -10.61 -8.97
N SER A 108 2.75 -11.13 -10.02
CA SER A 108 3.83 -12.14 -9.91
C SER A 108 5.08 -11.63 -9.16
N ALA A 109 5.24 -10.33 -8.97
CA ALA A 109 6.36 -9.76 -8.22
C ALA A 109 6.51 -10.34 -6.81
N VAL A 110 5.41 -10.77 -6.18
CA VAL A 110 5.41 -11.39 -4.84
C VAL A 110 6.39 -12.56 -4.73
N THR A 111 6.61 -13.31 -5.81
CA THR A 111 7.52 -14.47 -5.87
C THR A 111 8.96 -14.15 -5.50
N LYS A 112 9.38 -12.88 -5.54
CA LYS A 112 10.70 -12.44 -5.11
C LYS A 112 10.99 -12.79 -3.64
N THR A 113 9.97 -12.73 -2.78
CA THR A 113 10.13 -12.97 -1.33
C THR A 113 9.09 -13.93 -0.76
N PHE A 114 7.95 -14.08 -1.43
CA PHE A 114 6.85 -14.91 -0.96
C PHE A 114 6.11 -15.58 -2.13
N PRO A 115 6.66 -16.67 -2.71
CA PRO A 115 6.05 -17.40 -3.81
C PRO A 115 4.60 -17.85 -3.55
N ASP A 116 4.32 -18.33 -2.33
CA ASP A 116 3.01 -18.88 -1.97
C ASP A 116 2.01 -17.84 -1.45
N PHE A 117 2.33 -16.54 -1.60
CA PHE A 117 1.53 -15.45 -1.03
C PHE A 117 0.04 -15.53 -1.40
N TYR A 118 -0.28 -15.70 -2.69
CA TYR A 118 -1.68 -15.74 -3.13
C TYR A 118 -2.41 -17.01 -2.71
N ALA A 119 -1.70 -18.14 -2.57
CA ALA A 119 -2.29 -19.36 -2.04
C ALA A 119 -2.73 -19.14 -0.59
N MET A 120 -1.86 -18.53 0.25
CA MET A 120 -2.24 -18.20 1.62
C MET A 120 -3.32 -17.11 1.71
N LEU A 121 -3.26 -16.08 0.86
CA LEU A 121 -4.25 -15.00 0.86
C LEU A 121 -5.65 -15.54 0.52
N ALA A 122 -5.74 -16.55 -0.35
CA ALA A 122 -7.00 -17.20 -0.70
C ALA A 122 -7.63 -17.91 0.52
N GLU A 123 -6.85 -18.42 1.46
CA GLU A 123 -7.36 -19.03 2.70
C GLU A 123 -8.03 -18.01 3.65
N LEU A 124 -7.72 -16.72 3.49
CA LEU A 124 -8.30 -15.63 4.26
C LEU A 124 -9.52 -15.00 3.59
N SER A 125 -9.68 -15.21 2.29
CA SER A 125 -10.83 -14.74 1.50
C SER A 125 -12.02 -15.66 1.78
N ARG A 126 -12.94 -15.24 2.66
CA ARG A 126 -14.20 -15.95 2.94
C ARG A 126 -15.37 -15.32 2.22
#